data_AF-A0A6P1BWW7-F1
#
_entry.id   AF-A0A6P1BWW7-F1
#
_cell.length_a   1.000
_cell.length_b   1.000
_cell.length_c   1.000
_cell.angle_alpha   90.00
_cell.angle_beta   90.00
_cell.angle_gamma   90.00
#
_symmetry.space_group_name_H-M   'P 1'
#
loop_
_entity.id
_entity.type
_entity.pdbx_description
1 polymer ?
#
loop_
_entity_poly.entity_id
_entity_poly.type
_entity_poly.pdbx_seq_one_letter_code
_entity_poly.pdbx_strand_id
1 'polypeptide(L)'
;DGGFGRAEDIEWAHDQGVEVYCPPTQSKHGTNPYLARRGDGPGVLAWRARMASEPGKAQYKLRSICECIHARWRNWGLRQLSVRGLEKVRAVALWFALSNNILQAYRLNSA
;
A
#
# COMPACT_ATOMS: atom_id res chain seq x y z
N ASP A 1 5.96 -5.46 4.44
CA ASP A 1 5.83 -5.00 3.03
C ASP A 1 6.19 -3.51 2.88
N GLY A 2 7.24 -3.03 3.55
CA GLY A 2 7.53 -1.58 3.72
C GLY A 2 8.93 -1.15 3.29
N GLY A 3 9.57 -1.91 2.41
CA GLY A 3 10.97 -1.68 2.00
C GLY A 3 11.15 -0.84 0.72
N PHE A 4 10.05 -0.37 0.11
CA PHE A 4 10.06 0.26 -1.22
C PHE A 4 9.73 1.77 -1.18
N GLY A 5 10.26 2.50 -0.20
CA GLY A 5 10.09 3.95 -0.07
C GLY A 5 11.39 4.69 -0.39
N ARG A 6 11.96 4.49 -1.59
CA ARG A 6 13.18 5.22 -1.97
C ARG A 6 12.84 6.69 -2.17
N ALA A 7 13.74 7.58 -1.76
CA ALA A 7 13.57 9.01 -1.89
C ALA A 7 13.35 9.42 -3.35
N GLU A 8 14.12 8.85 -4.27
CA GLU A 8 14.02 9.08 -5.72
C GLU A 8 12.62 8.76 -6.27
N ASP A 9 12.04 7.62 -5.87
CA ASP A 9 10.69 7.23 -6.30
C ASP A 9 9.61 8.17 -5.73
N ILE A 10 9.81 8.68 -4.51
CA ILE A 10 8.91 9.63 -3.86
C ILE A 10 8.97 11.00 -4.54
N GLU A 11 10.17 11.49 -4.87
CA GLU A 11 10.35 12.74 -5.62
C GLU A 11 9.73 12.62 -7.02
N TRP A 12 10.03 11.52 -7.74
CA TRP A 12 9.44 11.27 -9.05
C TRP A 12 7.91 11.26 -8.99
N ALA A 13 7.32 10.56 -8.00
CA ALA A 13 5.87 10.55 -7.82
C ALA A 13 5.32 11.95 -7.53
N HIS A 14 6.01 12.73 -6.69
CA HIS A 14 5.62 14.11 -6.38
C HIS A 14 5.62 15.00 -7.62
N ASP A 15 6.64 14.90 -8.48
CA ASP A 15 6.72 15.63 -9.75
C ASP A 15 5.57 15.29 -10.70
N GLN A 16 5.02 14.08 -10.58
CA GLN A 16 3.82 13.65 -11.32
C GLN A 16 2.50 14.03 -10.61
N GLY A 17 2.55 14.78 -9.51
CA GLY A 17 1.38 15.13 -8.71
C GLY A 17 0.78 13.95 -7.92
N VAL A 18 1.55 12.88 -7.73
CA VAL A 18 1.10 11.67 -7.03
C VAL A 18 1.49 11.72 -5.56
N GLU A 19 0.47 11.57 -4.72
CA GLU A 19 0.64 11.50 -3.28
C GLU A 19 0.95 10.07 -2.80
N VAL A 20 2.22 9.82 -2.45
CA VAL A 20 2.64 8.52 -1.90
C VAL A 20 2.24 8.36 -0.42
N TYR A 21 1.63 7.23 -0.06
CA TYR A 21 1.36 6.83 1.33
C TYR A 21 2.10 5.53 1.65
N CYS A 22 3.24 5.65 2.30
CA CYS A 22 4.03 4.52 2.78
C CYS A 22 4.76 4.92 4.07
N PRO A 23 4.95 4.00 5.04
CA PRO A 23 5.59 4.32 6.29
C PRO A 23 7.10 4.48 6.03
N PRO A 24 7.77 5.41 6.72
CA PRO A 24 9.19 5.54 6.54
C PRO A 24 9.92 4.33 7.14
N THR A 25 11.08 4.00 6.60
CA THR A 25 11.94 2.97 7.18
C THR A 25 12.41 3.41 8.57
N GLN A 26 12.21 2.55 9.56
CA GLN A 26 12.65 2.81 10.93
C GLN A 26 14.18 2.77 11.01
N SER A 27 14.77 3.79 11.62
CA SER A 27 16.22 3.83 11.85
C SER A 27 16.61 2.82 12.93
N LYS A 28 17.65 2.03 12.67
CA LYS A 28 18.26 1.15 13.69
C LYS A 28 18.83 1.96 14.87
N HIS A 29 19.15 3.23 14.65
CA HIS A 29 19.76 4.13 15.63
C HIS A 29 18.74 5.05 16.32
N GLY A 30 17.43 4.79 16.17
CA GLY A 30 16.38 5.57 16.85
C GLY A 30 16.16 6.98 16.29
N THR A 31 16.81 7.33 15.18
CA THR A 31 16.59 8.62 14.50
C THR A 31 15.13 8.74 14.08
N ASN A 32 14.47 9.83 14.46
CA ASN A 32 13.08 10.08 14.08
C ASN A 32 12.97 10.11 12.54
N PRO A 33 12.22 9.17 11.94
CA PRO A 33 12.17 9.04 10.49
C PRO A 33 11.28 10.08 9.81
N TYR A 34 10.50 10.85 10.57
CA TYR A 34 9.61 11.88 10.04
C TYR A 34 10.26 13.26 9.94
N LEU A 35 11.46 13.45 10.51
CA LEU A 35 12.17 14.71 10.42
C LEU A 35 12.83 14.86 9.05
N ALA A 36 12.80 16.09 8.54
CA ALA A 36 13.54 16.48 7.35
C ALA A 36 15.04 16.20 7.50
N ARG A 37 15.67 15.79 6.40
CA ARG A 37 17.10 15.48 6.32
C ARG A 37 17.77 16.39 5.30
N ARG A 38 19.08 16.56 5.46
CA ARG A 38 19.90 17.26 4.46
C ARG A 38 19.80 16.52 3.13
N GLY A 39 19.39 17.23 2.08
CA GLY A 39 19.22 16.68 0.73
C GLY A 39 17.84 16.09 0.43
N ASP A 40 16.89 16.14 1.37
CA ASP A 40 15.50 15.85 1.03
C ASP A 40 14.97 16.90 0.03
N GLY A 41 14.34 16.44 -1.04
CA GLY A 41 13.64 17.31 -2.00
C GLY A 41 12.21 17.63 -1.54
N PRO A 42 11.48 18.43 -2.33
CA PRO A 42 10.14 18.88 -1.97
C PRO A 42 9.15 17.72 -1.77
N GLY A 43 9.24 16.66 -2.58
CA GLY A 43 8.36 15.50 -2.49
C GLY A 43 8.56 14.68 -1.23
N VAL A 44 9.81 14.42 -0.85
CA VAL A 44 10.15 13.73 0.39
C VAL A 44 9.76 14.56 1.60
N LEU A 45 9.97 15.88 1.58
CA LEU A 45 9.52 16.77 2.67
C LEU A 45 7.99 16.73 2.84
N ALA A 46 7.24 16.83 1.73
CA ALA A 46 5.79 16.74 1.75
C ALA A 46 5.30 15.37 2.25
N TRP A 47 5.93 14.28 1.79
CA TRP A 47 5.64 12.92 2.25
C TRP A 47 5.93 12.73 3.74
N ARG A 48 7.08 13.20 4.25
CA ARG A 48 7.41 13.11 5.68
C ARG A 48 6.38 13.83 6.54
N ALA A 49 6.04 15.07 6.18
CA ALA A 49 5.02 15.85 6.88
C ALA A 49 3.67 15.12 6.88
N ARG A 50 3.28 14.55 5.73
CA ARG A 50 2.04 13.78 5.58
C ARG A 50 2.03 12.54 6.47
N MET A 51 3.08 11.72 6.41
CA MET A 51 3.17 10.48 7.20
C MET A 51 3.36 10.73 8.71
N ALA A 52 3.86 11.90 9.10
CA ALA A 52 3.93 12.33 10.50
C ALA A 52 2.55 12.70 11.07
N SER A 53 1.66 13.20 10.21
CA SER A 53 0.34 13.71 10.59
C SER A 53 -0.66 12.60 10.94
N GLU A 54 -1.60 12.88 11.84
CA GLU A 54 -2.69 11.95 12.17
C GLU A 54 -3.57 11.61 10.96
N PRO A 55 -3.97 12.56 10.09
CA PRO A 55 -4.70 12.23 8.87
C PRO A 55 -3.93 11.28 7.94
N GLY A 56 -2.62 11.49 7.76
CA GLY A 56 -1.81 10.61 6.93
C GLY A 56 -1.66 9.20 7.50
N LYS A 57 -1.49 9.08 8.82
CA LYS A 57 -1.48 7.78 9.51
C LYS A 57 -2.84 7.08 9.38
N ALA A 58 -3.95 7.81 9.54
CA ALA A 58 -5.30 7.26 9.41
C ALA A 58 -5.56 6.74 7.99
N GLN A 59 -5.15 7.51 6.97
CA GLN A 59 -5.24 7.08 5.57
C GLN A 59 -4.41 5.81 5.32
N TYR A 60 -3.16 5.77 5.80
CA TYR A 60 -2.30 4.61 5.63
C TYR A 60 -2.84 3.37 6.35
N LYS A 61 -3.48 3.54 7.52
CA LYS A 61 -4.07 2.43 8.30
C LYS A 61 -5.11 1.64 7.51
N LEU A 62 -5.85 2.27 6.59
CA LEU A 62 -6.83 1.58 5.74
C LEU A 62 -6.21 0.45 4.90
N ARG A 63 -4.90 0.52 4.60
CA ARG A 63 -4.18 -0.54 3.90
C ARG A 63 -4.23 -1.88 4.64
N SER A 64 -4.25 -1.88 5.97
CA SER A 64 -4.27 -3.12 6.77
C SER A 64 -5.48 -4.01 6.45
N ILE A 65 -6.60 -3.43 6.00
CA ILE A 65 -7.81 -4.15 5.61
C ILE A 65 -7.55 -5.08 4.43
N CYS A 66 -6.74 -4.65 3.44
CA CYS A 66 -6.49 -5.44 2.24
C CYS A 66 -5.37 -6.50 2.41
N GLU A 67 -4.54 -6.41 3.45
CA GLU A 67 -3.39 -7.31 3.61
C GLU A 67 -3.80 -8.79 3.75
N CYS A 68 -4.80 -9.07 4.59
CA CYS A 68 -5.30 -10.44 4.77
C CYS A 68 -5.96 -10.97 3.48
N ILE A 69 -6.72 -10.12 2.79
CA ILE A 69 -7.42 -10.47 1.56
C ILE A 69 -6.41 -10.82 0.46
N HIS A 70 -5.41 -9.96 0.25
CA HIS A 70 -4.34 -10.21 -0.73
C HIS A 70 -3.49 -11.44 -0.37
N ALA A 71 -3.25 -11.70 0.92
CA ALA A 71 -2.58 -12.92 1.35
C ALA A 71 -3.38 -14.18 0.98
N ARG A 72 -4.71 -14.17 1.14
CA ARG A 72 -5.56 -15.28 0.70
C ARG A 72 -5.55 -15.45 -0.81
N TRP A 73 -5.67 -14.35 -1.57
CA TRP A 73 -5.60 -14.42 -3.03
C TRP A 73 -4.30 -15.05 -3.51
N ARG A 74 -3.17 -14.70 -2.87
CA ARG A 74 -1.87 -15.35 -3.12
C ARG A 74 -1.84 -16.83 -2.75
N ASN A 75 -2.56 -17.24 -1.72
CA ASN A 75 -2.71 -18.66 -1.33
C ASN A 75 -3.65 -19.42 -2.28
N TRP A 76 -4.58 -18.74 -2.95
CA TRP A 76 -5.41 -19.27 -4.03
C TRP A 76 -4.74 -19.20 -5.41
N GLY A 77 -3.45 -18.84 -5.47
CA GLY A 77 -2.66 -18.86 -6.70
C GLY A 77 -2.59 -17.54 -7.48
N LEU A 78 -3.23 -16.45 -7.03
CA LEU A 78 -3.07 -15.13 -7.65
C LEU A 78 -1.74 -14.49 -7.26
N ARG A 79 -0.66 -15.01 -7.83
CA ARG A 79 0.70 -14.49 -7.67
C ARG A 79 1.06 -13.50 -8.77
N GLN A 80 0.51 -13.71 -9.97
CA GLN A 80 0.72 -12.88 -11.16
C GLN A 80 -0.58 -12.83 -11.98
N LEU A 81 -0.81 -11.72 -12.68
CA LEU A 81 -1.89 -11.60 -13.64
C LEU A 81 -1.38 -12.05 -15.01
N SER A 82 -1.92 -13.14 -15.54
CA SER A 82 -1.53 -13.70 -16.84
C SER A 82 -2.22 -13.01 -18.03
N VAL A 83 -3.06 -12.02 -17.77
CA VAL A 83 -3.81 -11.26 -18.76
C VAL A 83 -3.20 -9.88 -18.98
N ARG A 84 -3.38 -9.31 -20.18
CA ARG A 84 -2.96 -7.95 -20.52
C ARG A 84 -4.18 -7.07 -20.79
N GLY A 85 -4.07 -5.79 -20.45
CA GLY A 85 -5.13 -4.79 -20.60
C GLY A 85 -5.99 -4.65 -19.34
N LEU A 86 -6.36 -3.40 -19.04
CA LEU A 86 -7.03 -3.03 -17.79
C LEU A 86 -8.36 -3.77 -17.59
N GLU A 87 -9.13 -3.95 -18.66
CA GLU A 87 -10.44 -4.63 -18.60
C GLU A 87 -10.30 -6.09 -18.13
N LYS A 88 -9.37 -6.84 -18.71
CA LYS A 88 -9.13 -8.24 -18.35
C LYS A 88 -8.56 -8.36 -16.94
N VAL A 89 -7.62 -7.49 -16.58
CA VAL A 89 -7.08 -7.42 -15.22
C VAL A 89 -8.20 -7.16 -14.21
N ARG A 90 -9.09 -6.22 -14.50
CA ARG A 90 -10.24 -5.89 -13.65
C ARG A 90 -11.19 -7.08 -13.52
N ALA A 91 -11.48 -7.79 -14.61
CA ALA A 91 -12.32 -8.99 -14.57
C ALA A 91 -11.76 -10.06 -13.62
N VAL A 92 -10.46 -10.38 -13.73
CA VAL A 92 -9.80 -11.35 -12.84
C VAL A 92 -9.85 -10.87 -11.38
N ALA A 93 -9.52 -9.60 -11.11
CA ALA A 93 -9.57 -9.05 -9.76
C ALA A 93 -10.97 -9.09 -9.14
N LEU A 94 -12.01 -8.82 -9.94
CA LEU A 94 -13.41 -8.89 -9.50
C LEU A 94 -13.84 -10.32 -9.17
N TRP A 95 -13.37 -11.33 -9.92
CA TRP A 95 -13.63 -12.73 -9.58
C TRP A 95 -13.02 -13.11 -8.23
N PHE A 96 -11.76 -12.74 -7.98
CA PHE A 96 -11.13 -12.98 -6.68
C PHE A 96 -11.81 -12.25 -5.53
N ALA A 97 -12.29 -11.02 -5.76
CA ALA A 97 -13.06 -10.26 -4.79
C ALA A 97 -14.41 -10.94 -4.48
N LEU A 98 -15.15 -11.35 -5.50
CA LEU A 98 -16.43 -12.04 -5.35
C LEU A 98 -16.26 -13.38 -4.62
N SER A 99 -15.30 -14.20 -5.03
CA SER A 99 -14.99 -15.48 -4.37
C SER A 99 -14.62 -15.28 -2.90
N ASN A 100 -13.83 -14.25 -2.57
CA ASN A 100 -13.53 -13.93 -1.17
C ASN A 100 -14.79 -13.58 -0.38
N ASN A 101 -15.70 -12.79 -0.94
CA ASN A 101 -16.95 -12.43 -0.26
C ASN A 101 -17.84 -13.65 -0.02
N ILE A 102 -18.01 -14.53 -1.02
CA ILE A 102 -18.81 -15.76 -0.90
C ILE A 102 -18.24 -16.68 0.18
N LEU A 103 -16.94 -16.97 0.12
CA LEU A 103 -16.29 -17.88 1.09
C LEU A 103 -16.32 -17.31 2.51
N GLN A 104 -16.19 -16.00 2.66
CA GLN A 104 -16.26 -15.34 3.96
C GLN A 104 -17.67 -15.33 4.52
N ALA A 105 -18.67 -15.07 3.69
CA ALA A 105 -20.08 -15.15 4.09
C ALA A 105 -20.43 -16.57 4.55
N TYR A 106 -20.01 -17.59 3.79
CA TYR A 106 -20.19 -18.98 4.18
C TYR A 106 -19.53 -19.28 5.53
N ARG A 107 -18.25 -18.94 5.71
CA ARG A 107 -17.51 -19.16 6.98
C ARG A 107 -18.17 -18.48 8.17
N LEU A 108 -18.71 -17.27 7.99
CA LEU A 108 -19.38 -16.52 9.06
C LEU A 108 -20.77 -17.09 9.39
N ASN A 109 -21.43 -17.73 8.43
CA ASN A 109 -22.73 -18.36 8.64
C ASN A 109 -22.64 -19.81 9.16
N SER A 110 -21.48 -20.45 8.99
CA SER A 110 -21.22 -21.83 9.42
C SER A 110 -20.50 -21.93 10.79
N ALA A 111 -20.25 -20.79 11.44
CA ALA A 111 -19.59 -20.68 12.74
C ALA A 111 -20.64 -20.40 13.83
#